data_AF-A0A7J8K5Q7-F1
#
_entry.id   AF-A0A7J8K5Q7-F1
#
_cell.length_a   1.000
_cell.length_b   1.000
_cell.length_c   1.000
_cell.angle_alpha   90.00
_cell.angle_beta   90.00
_cell.angle_gamma   90.00
#
_symmetry.space_group_name_H-M   'P 1'
#
loop_
_entity.id
_entity.type
_entity.pdbx_description
1 polymer ?
#
loop_
_entity_poly.entity_id
_entity_poly.type
_entity_poly.pdbx_seq_one_letter_code
_entity_poly.pdbx_strand_id
1 'polypeptide(L)' 'MDPPCSQKGSCPAPRSPKAAPASVTLAQLLQLVQQGQELPGLERRSIAATHGEPTVSRLPRRPKPWEATGSAMAPAQPPY' A
#
# COMPACT_ATOMS: atom_id res chain seq x y z
N MET A 1 -0.96 -35.56 22.86
CA MET A 1 -1.82 -35.58 21.66
C MET A 1 -2.84 -34.47 21.86
N ASP A 2 -2.55 -33.27 21.34
CA ASP A 2 -3.42 -32.09 21.48
C ASP A 2 -4.51 -32.09 20.39
N PRO A 3 -5.75 -31.62 20.66
CA PRO A 3 -6.82 -31.60 19.67
C PRO A 3 -6.75 -30.37 18.74
N PRO A 4 -7.36 -30.41 17.54
CA PRO A 4 -7.39 -29.25 16.64
C PRO A 4 -8.49 -28.28 17.09
N CYS A 5 -8.09 -27.11 17.61
CA CYS A 5 -9.04 -26.05 17.91
C CYS A 5 -9.54 -25.43 16.59
N SER A 6 -10.82 -25.64 16.33
CA SER A 6 -11.57 -25.15 15.18
C SER A 6 -11.66 -23.63 15.21
N GLN A 7 -11.22 -22.94 14.16
CA GLN A 7 -11.50 -21.50 14.01
C GLN A 7 -12.51 -21.29 12.88
N LYS A 8 -13.79 -21.32 13.29
CA LYS A 8 -14.96 -21.02 12.48
C LYS A 8 -15.33 -19.56 12.70
N GLY A 9 -15.49 -18.81 11.61
CA GLY A 9 -16.15 -17.51 11.62
C GLY A 9 -15.26 -16.36 11.14
N SER A 10 -15.26 -16.09 9.83
CA SER A 10 -15.00 -14.75 9.34
C SER A 10 -16.34 -14.16 8.90
N CYS A 11 -16.93 -13.35 9.77
CA CYS A 11 -18.11 -12.56 9.43
C CYS A 11 -17.73 -11.57 8.31
N PRO A 12 -18.52 -11.45 7.23
CA PRO A 12 -18.26 -10.40 6.25
C PRO A 12 -18.44 -9.04 6.93
N ALA A 13 -17.39 -8.22 6.90
CA ALA A 13 -17.42 -6.85 7.39
C ALA A 13 -18.56 -6.07 6.69
N PRO A 14 -19.29 -5.19 7.41
CA PRO A 14 -20.34 -4.38 6.81
C PRO A 14 -19.74 -3.56 5.67
N ARG A 15 -20.27 -3.77 4.46
CA ARG A 15 -19.87 -2.98 3.29
C ARG A 15 -20.38 -1.57 3.51
N SER A 16 -19.46 -0.62 3.70
CA SER A 16 -19.79 0.80 3.71
C SER A 16 -20.56 1.15 2.43
N PRO A 17 -21.66 1.92 2.52
CA PRO A 17 -22.39 2.34 1.34
C PRO A 17 -21.41 3.12 0.45
N LYS A 18 -21.34 2.71 -0.83
CA LYS A 18 -20.50 3.36 -1.85
C LYS A 18 -20.97 4.80 -1.98
N ALA A 19 -20.23 5.72 -1.38
CA ALA A 19 -20.51 7.14 -1.45
C ALA A 19 -20.45 7.59 -2.91
N ALA A 20 -21.46 8.32 -3.37
CA ALA A 20 -21.44 8.94 -4.69
C ALA A 20 -20.21 9.85 -4.80
N PRO A 21 -19.60 10.01 -6.00
CA PRO A 21 -18.46 10.88 -6.16
C PRO A 21 -18.84 12.32 -5.81
N ALA A 22 -18.29 12.83 -4.70
CA ALA A 22 -18.43 14.23 -4.34
C ALA A 22 -17.34 15.02 -5.07
N SER A 23 -17.70 15.68 -6.17
CA SER A 23 -16.84 16.62 -6.87
C SER A 23 -17.05 18.03 -6.33
N VAL A 24 -15.98 18.71 -5.93
CA VAL A 24 -16.00 20.12 -5.49
C VAL A 24 -15.25 21.00 -6.47
N THR A 25 -15.63 22.28 -6.55
CA THR A 25 -14.87 23.27 -7.31
C THR A 25 -13.59 23.67 -6.58
N LEU A 26 -12.60 24.20 -7.30
CA LEU A 26 -11.35 24.69 -6.71
C LEU A 26 -11.61 25.79 -5.66
N ALA A 27 -12.54 26.71 -5.92
CA ALA A 27 -12.88 27.76 -4.98
C ALA A 27 -13.42 27.19 -3.65
N GLN A 28 -14.32 26.21 -3.72
CA GLN A 28 -14.83 25.52 -2.54
C GLN A 28 -13.75 24.75 -1.79
N LEU A 29 -12.82 24.10 -2.51
CA LEU A 29 -11.68 23.42 -1.90
C LEU A 29 -10.87 24.39 -1.03
N LEU A 30 -10.54 25.56 -1.57
CA LEU A 30 -9.76 26.58 -0.86
C LEU A 30 -10.50 27.08 0.38
N GLN A 31 -11.81 27.29 0.30
CA GLN A 31 -12.62 27.67 1.46
C GLN A 31 -12.62 26.59 2.54
N LEU A 32 -12.80 25.31 2.17
CA LEU A 32 -12.79 24.20 3.12
C LEU A 32 -11.44 24.07 3.83
N VAL A 33 -10.34 24.18 3.07
CA VAL A 33 -8.97 24.17 3.62
C VAL A 33 -8.77 25.33 4.61
N GLN A 34 -9.20 26.54 4.25
CA GLN A 34 -9.03 27.71 5.10
C GLN A 34 -9.81 27.59 6.42
N GLN A 35 -10.95 26.90 6.40
CA GLN A 35 -11.78 26.65 7.58
C GLN A 35 -11.41 25.38 8.34
N GLY A 36 -10.42 24.61 7.87
CA GLY A 36 -10.06 23.33 8.46
C GLY A 36 -11.18 22.29 8.39
N GLN A 37 -12.08 22.41 7.42
CA GLN A 37 -13.18 21.46 7.22
C GLN A 37 -12.76 20.33 6.28
N GLU A 38 -13.33 19.14 6.51
CA GLU A 38 -13.02 17.96 5.71
C GLU A 38 -13.66 18.01 4.32
N LEU A 39 -13.03 17.31 3.37
CA LEU A 39 -13.55 17.24 2.01
C LEU A 39 -14.79 16.33 1.97
N PRO A 40 -15.91 16.77 1.36
CA PRO A 40 -17.06 15.91 1.10
C PRO A 40 -16.63 14.68 0.28
N GLY A 41 -17.17 13.51 0.63
CA GLY A 41 -16.86 12.25 -0.05
C GLY A 41 -15.47 11.67 0.23
N LEU A 42 -14.72 12.25 1.18
CA LEU A 42 -13.45 11.67 1.63
C LEU A 42 -13.70 10.39 2.43
N GLU A 43 -13.37 9.24 1.85
CA GLU A 43 -13.46 7.97 2.57
C GLU A 43 -12.30 7.79 3.54
N ARG A 44 -12.61 7.73 4.84
CA ARG A 44 -11.68 7.28 5.88
C ARG A 44 -11.59 5.76 5.84
N ARG A 45 -10.57 5.25 5.14
CA ARG A 45 -10.27 3.82 5.17
C ARG A 45 -9.81 3.42 6.57
N SER A 46 -10.42 2.38 7.11
CA SER A 46 -9.97 1.72 8.33
C SER A 46 -8.69 0.94 8.03
N ILE A 47 -7.55 1.65 8.01
CA ILE A 47 -6.23 1.06 7.82
C ILE A 47 -5.73 0.63 9.19
N ALA A 48 -5.61 -0.67 9.40
CA ALA A 48 -4.97 -1.25 10.57
C ALA A 48 -3.66 -1.92 10.14
N ALA A 49 -2.66 -1.93 11.03
CA ALA A 49 -1.46 -2.72 10.81
C ALA A 49 -1.85 -4.20 10.76
N THR A 50 -1.54 -4.87 9.66
CA THR A 50 -1.77 -6.32 9.52
C THR A 50 -0.79 -7.13 10.38
N HIS A 51 0.28 -6.50 10.90
CA HIS A 51 1.36 -7.11 11.69
C HIS A 51 2.02 -8.35 11.05
N GLY A 52 1.82 -8.57 9.76
CA GLY A 52 2.54 -9.60 9.00
C GLY A 52 3.96 -9.16 8.65
N GLU A 53 4.85 -10.13 8.47
CA GLU A 53 6.19 -9.89 7.94
C GLU A 53 6.11 -9.11 6.61
N PRO A 54 6.89 -8.02 6.43
CA PRO A 54 6.83 -7.22 5.22
C PRO A 54 7.21 -8.07 4.01
N THR A 55 6.20 -8.43 3.21
CA THR A 55 6.34 -9.41 2.11
C THR A 55 7.23 -8.89 0.98
N VAL A 56 7.36 -7.56 0.87
CA VAL A 56 8.00 -6.91 -0.29
C VAL A 56 9.53 -7.03 -0.28
N SER A 57 10.18 -7.14 0.89
CA SER A 57 11.64 -7.22 0.95
C SER A 57 12.19 -8.65 0.82
N ARG A 58 11.34 -9.67 0.97
CA ARG A 58 11.75 -11.08 0.94
C ARG A 58 11.61 -11.74 -0.43
N LEU A 59 10.87 -11.12 -1.34
CA LEU A 59 10.75 -11.61 -2.71
C LEU A 59 11.94 -11.09 -3.54
N PRO A 60 12.63 -11.96 -4.30
CA PRO A 60 13.67 -11.53 -5.21
C PRO A 60 13.08 -10.53 -6.20
N ARG A 61 13.52 -9.27 -6.14
CA ARG A 61 13.04 -8.23 -7.03
C ARG A 61 13.51 -8.53 -8.45
N ARG A 62 12.61 -8.40 -9.43
CA ARG A 62 13.01 -8.43 -10.84
C ARG A 62 13.79 -7.14 -11.13
N PRO A 63 15.02 -7.22 -11.68
CA PRO A 63 15.77 -6.03 -12.04
C PRO A 63 15.04 -5.24 -13.12
N LYS A 64 15.08 -3.92 -13.00
CA LYS A 64 14.55 -2.99 -13.98
C LYS A 64 15.41 -3.07 -15.26
N PRO A 65 14.83 -2.77 -16.43
CA PRO A 65 15.53 -2.90 -17.70
C PRO A 65 16.79 -2.02 -17.80
N TRP A 66 16.84 -0.89 -17.11
CA TRP A 66 18.03 -0.03 -17.04
C TRP A 66 19.13 -0.56 -16.11
N GLU A 67 18.86 -1.56 -15.26
CA GLU A 67 19.86 -2.17 -14.38
C GLU A 67 20.73 -3.23 -15.09
N ALA A 68 20.31 -3.70 -16.28
CA ALA A 68 21.02 -4.73 -17.03
C ALA A 68 22.28 -4.24 -17.76
N THR A 69 22.43 -2.94 -17.98
CA THR A 69 23.55 -2.36 -18.77
C THR A 69 24.86 -2.21 -17.99
N GLY A 70 24.86 -2.37 -16.66
CA GLY A 70 26.03 -2.11 -15.81
C GLY A 70 26.87 -3.33 -15.40
N SER A 71 26.44 -4.57 -15.70
CA SER A 71 27.08 -5.79 -15.16
C SER A 71 28.15 -6.39 -16.08
N ALA A 72 28.95 -5.57 -16.75
CA ALA A 72 30.06 -6.02 -17.57
C ALA A 72 31.26 -5.09 -17.46
N MET A 73 31.75 -4.83 -16.25
CA MET A 73 33.17 -4.51 -16.07
C MET A 73 33.61 -4.80 -14.63
N ALA A 74 33.88 -6.07 -14.34
CA ALA A 74 34.88 -6.38 -13.32
C ALA A 74 36.24 -6.10 -13.98
N PRO A 75 37.07 -5.16 -13.49
CA PRO A 75 38.43 -5.03 -14.01
C PRO A 75 39.18 -6.32 -13.65
N ALA A 76 39.81 -6.92 -14.66
CA ALA A 76 40.67 -8.08 -14.50
C ALA A 76 41.72 -7.80 -13.40
N GLN A 77 41.81 -8.72 -12.45
CA GLN A 77 42.84 -8.70 -11.40
C GLN A 77 44.23 -8.72 -12.08
N PRO A 78 45.19 -7.86 -11.69
CA PRO A 78 46.53 -7.91 -12.26
C PRO A 78 47.28 -9.15 -11.76
N PRO A 79 48.10 -9.81 -12.59
CA PRO A 79 48.96 -10.90 -12.13
C PRO A 79 50.07 -10.35 -11.23
N TYR A 80 50.45 -11.16 -10.23
CA TYR A 80 51.54 -10.90 -9.27
C TYR A 80 52.89 -10.63 -9.94
#